data_AF-A0A932ZAM4-F1
#
_entry.id   AF-A0A932ZAM4-F1
#
_cell.length_a   1.000
_cell.length_b   1.000
_cell.length_c   1.000
_cell.angle_alpha   90.00
_cell.angle_beta   90.00
_cell.angle_gamma   90.00
#
_symmetry.space_group_name_H-M   'P 1'
#
loop_
_entity.id
_entity.type
_entity.pdbx_description
1 polymer ?
#
loop_
_entity_poly.entity_id
_entity_poly.type
_entity_poly.pdbx_seq_one_letter_code
_entity_poly.pdbx_strand_id
1 'polypeptide(L)'
;MGATASVRVASRQPVAGVVCISDPVSFRGLDAEDAIGKVKAPSLFIATEEDGGGRYSVAARHLHEKAQGKKDLLILSGSAHGTRLFQSPHKEQVEKKILEFLKNQ
;
A
#
# COMPACT_ATOMS: atom_id res chain seq x y z
N MET A 1 -2.58 9.73 -0.49
CA MET A 1 -2.44 10.55 -1.72
C MET A 1 -1.54 9.85 -2.73
N GLY A 2 -0.23 9.72 -2.47
CA GLY A 2 0.70 9.15 -3.47
C GLY A 2 0.30 7.75 -3.91
N ALA A 3 0.05 6.85 -2.94
CA ALA A 3 -0.44 5.51 -3.24
C ALA A 3 -1.84 5.53 -3.88
N THR A 4 -2.78 6.36 -3.39
CA THR A 4 -4.12 6.53 -3.97
C THR A 4 -4.06 6.87 -5.48
N ALA A 5 -3.16 7.78 -5.86
CA ALA A 5 -2.94 8.17 -7.25
C ALA A 5 -2.30 7.02 -8.06
N SER A 6 -1.27 6.37 -7.51
CA SER A 6 -0.61 5.23 -8.16
C SER A 6 -1.58 4.08 -8.44
N VAL A 7 -2.47 3.74 -7.51
CA VAL A 7 -3.50 2.71 -7.70
C VAL A 7 -4.44 3.09 -8.84
N ARG A 8 -4.85 4.36 -8.95
CA ARG A 8 -5.69 4.82 -10.07
C ARG A 8 -4.98 4.69 -11.42
N VAL A 9 -3.70 5.04 -11.48
CA VAL A 9 -2.89 4.87 -12.71
C VAL A 9 -2.78 3.39 -13.07
N ALA A 10 -2.40 2.54 -12.11
CA ALA A 10 -2.26 1.10 -12.31
C ALA A 10 -3.57 0.39 -12.68
N SER A 11 -4.73 0.98 -12.37
CA SER A 11 -6.03 0.46 -12.80
C SER A 11 -6.33 0.69 -14.28
N ARG A 12 -5.52 1.51 -14.97
CA ARG A 12 -5.75 1.95 -16.35
C ARG A 12 -4.54 1.75 -17.26
N GLN A 13 -3.34 1.65 -16.68
CA GLN A 13 -2.10 1.52 -17.40
C GLN A 13 -1.37 0.25 -16.94
N PRO A 14 -0.70 -0.46 -17.86
CA PRO A 14 0.15 -1.57 -17.48
C PRO A 14 1.32 -1.07 -16.65
N VAL A 15 1.49 -1.64 -15.47
CA VAL A 15 2.64 -1.43 -14.58
C VAL A 15 3.17 -2.79 -14.15
N ALA A 16 4.45 -2.84 -13.78
CA ALA A 16 5.04 -4.07 -13.25
C ALA A 16 4.39 -4.44 -11.91
N GLY A 17 4.17 -3.47 -11.01
CA GLY A 17 3.52 -3.65 -9.71
C GLY A 17 3.24 -2.31 -9.02
N VAL A 18 2.54 -2.36 -7.89
CA VAL A 18 2.20 -1.17 -7.08
C VAL A 18 2.56 -1.40 -5.61
N VAL A 19 3.23 -0.44 -4.99
CA VAL A 19 3.49 -0.42 -3.55
C VAL A 19 2.71 0.72 -2.91
N CYS A 20 1.84 0.39 -1.97
CA CYS A 20 0.99 1.33 -1.23
C CYS A 20 1.51 1.44 0.22
N ILE A 21 1.90 2.65 0.65
CA ILE A 21 2.42 2.91 2.00
C ILE A 21 1.51 3.91 2.70
N SER A 22 0.91 3.51 3.83
CA SER A 22 -0.06 4.30 4.61
C SER A 22 -1.15 4.95 3.75
N ASP A 23 -1.69 4.19 2.79
CA ASP A 23 -2.66 4.76 1.84
C ASP A 23 -4.05 4.84 2.48
N PRO A 24 -4.70 6.02 2.48
CA PRO A 24 -6.13 6.06 2.75
C PRO A 24 -6.91 5.48 1.57
N VAL A 25 -8.11 4.98 1.84
CA VAL A 25 -9.04 4.51 0.80
C VAL A 25 -9.38 5.61 -0.20
N SER A 26 -9.48 6.86 0.26
CA SER A 26 -9.70 8.01 -0.59
C SER A 26 -8.92 9.24 -0.12
N PHE A 27 -8.64 10.15 -1.05
CA PHE A 27 -7.95 11.41 -0.78
C PHE A 27 -8.33 12.49 -1.79
N ARG A 28 -8.96 13.57 -1.34
CA ARG A 28 -9.31 14.77 -2.16
C ARG A 28 -9.94 14.41 -3.53
N GLY A 29 -10.93 13.53 -3.54
CA GLY A 29 -11.64 13.11 -4.75
C GLY A 29 -10.99 11.95 -5.51
N LEU A 30 -9.79 11.50 -5.10
CA LEU A 30 -9.23 10.23 -5.56
C LEU A 30 -9.77 9.09 -4.70
N ASP A 31 -10.29 8.06 -5.34
CA ASP A 31 -10.75 6.83 -4.69
C ASP A 31 -9.86 5.63 -5.12
N ALA A 32 -9.20 4.97 -4.17
CA ALA A 32 -8.40 3.78 -4.41
C ALA A 32 -9.22 2.48 -4.38
N GLU A 33 -10.32 2.43 -3.63
CA GLU A 33 -11.17 1.23 -3.53
C GLU A 33 -11.83 0.90 -4.87
N ASP A 34 -12.38 1.90 -5.56
CA ASP A 34 -12.95 1.72 -6.90
C ASP A 34 -11.93 1.28 -7.95
N ALA A 35 -10.66 1.59 -7.72
CA ALA A 35 -9.57 1.32 -8.64
C ALA A 35 -8.87 -0.01 -8.37
N ILE A 36 -8.69 -0.40 -7.11
CA ILE A 36 -7.82 -1.52 -6.73
C ILE A 36 -8.34 -2.86 -7.27
N GLY A 37 -9.66 -3.04 -7.36
CA GLY A 37 -10.27 -4.24 -7.94
C GLY A 37 -9.97 -4.43 -9.43
N LYS A 38 -9.53 -3.37 -10.13
CA LYS A 38 -9.17 -3.39 -11.55
C LYS A 38 -7.65 -3.55 -11.77
N VAL A 39 -6.84 -3.37 -10.73
CA VAL A 39 -5.39 -3.55 -10.81
C VAL A 39 -5.07 -5.04 -10.97
N LYS A 40 -4.45 -5.40 -12.10
CA LYS A 40 -4.03 -6.77 -12.40
C LYS A 40 -2.57 -7.05 -12.01
N ALA A 41 -1.76 -5.99 -11.92
CA ALA A 41 -0.38 -6.08 -11.49
C ALA A 41 -0.27 -6.50 -10.00
N PRO A 42 0.81 -7.14 -9.59
CA PRO A 42 1.12 -7.38 -8.19
C PRO A 42 1.01 -6.11 -7.34
N SER A 43 0.47 -6.23 -6.12
CA SER A 43 0.27 -5.12 -5.20
C SER A 43 0.80 -5.45 -3.80
N LEU A 44 1.56 -4.54 -3.20
CA LEU A 44 2.05 -4.60 -1.83
C LEU A 44 1.44 -3.47 -1.01
N PHE A 45 0.84 -3.79 0.14
CA PHE A 45 0.27 -2.82 1.06
C PHE A 45 1.08 -2.80 2.36
N ILE A 46 1.48 -1.60 2.82
CA ILE A 46 2.30 -1.40 4.02
C ILE A 46 1.65 -0.32 4.89
N ALA A 47 1.47 -0.61 6.18
CA ALA A 47 1.02 0.37 7.17
C ALA A 47 1.53 0.02 8.58
N THR A 48 1.45 0.95 9.52
CA THR A 48 1.65 0.67 10.94
C THR A 48 0.31 0.61 11.69
N GLU A 49 0.24 -0.18 12.76
CA GLU A 49 -0.98 -0.49 13.51
C GLU A 49 -1.69 0.74 14.05
N GLU A 50 -0.96 1.73 14.53
CA GLU A 50 -1.48 2.91 15.20
C GLU A 50 -1.51 4.17 14.30
N ASP A 51 -1.05 4.06 13.05
CA ASP A 51 -1.03 5.19 12.10
C ASP A 51 -2.42 5.80 11.93
N GLY A 52 -2.52 7.09 12.23
CA GLY A 52 -3.79 7.83 12.20
C GLY A 52 -4.87 7.24 13.12
N GLY A 53 -4.49 6.65 14.25
CA GLY A 53 -5.41 5.93 15.15
C GLY A 53 -5.86 4.58 14.58
N GLY A 54 -5.02 3.94 13.77
CA GLY A 54 -5.28 2.66 13.11
C GLY A 54 -6.08 2.73 11.82
N ARG A 55 -6.50 3.92 11.39
CA ARG A 55 -7.25 4.08 10.14
C ARG A 55 -6.48 3.57 8.91
N TYR A 56 -5.15 3.72 8.89
CA TYR A 56 -4.35 3.33 7.72
C TYR A 56 -4.04 1.82 7.70
N SER A 57 -3.92 1.16 8.86
CA SER A 57 -3.81 -0.29 8.91
C SER A 57 -5.12 -0.97 8.50
N VAL A 58 -6.27 -0.41 8.90
CA VAL A 58 -7.60 -0.83 8.42
C VAL A 58 -7.73 -0.61 6.91
N ALA A 59 -7.36 0.57 6.40
CA ALA A 59 -7.41 0.86 4.97
C ALA A 59 -6.50 -0.09 4.15
N ALA A 60 -5.28 -0.37 4.63
CA ALA A 60 -4.36 -1.30 3.97
C ALA A 60 -4.94 -2.72 3.89
N ARG A 61 -5.56 -3.21 4.97
CA ARG A 61 -6.25 -4.52 4.98
C ARG A 61 -7.43 -4.54 4.01
N HIS A 62 -8.25 -3.49 4.03
CA HIS A 62 -9.41 -3.35 3.15
C HIS A 62 -9.03 -3.34 1.67
N LEU A 63 -8.06 -2.52 1.26
CA LEU A 63 -7.58 -2.47 -0.11
C LEU A 63 -6.93 -3.80 -0.54
N HIS A 64 -6.19 -4.45 0.37
CA HIS A 64 -5.64 -5.78 0.13
C HIS A 64 -6.74 -6.83 -0.11
N GLU A 65 -7.81 -6.84 0.67
CA GLU A 65 -8.94 -7.74 0.45
C GLU A 65 -9.58 -7.56 -0.93
N LYS A 66 -9.73 -6.30 -1.37
CA LYS A 66 -10.32 -5.94 -2.68
C LYS A 66 -9.39 -6.18 -3.87
N ALA A 67 -8.07 -6.25 -3.66
CA ALA A 67 -7.12 -6.49 -4.74
C ALA A 67 -7.33 -7.88 -5.38
N GLN A 68 -7.34 -7.93 -6.72
CA GLN A 68 -7.56 -9.15 -7.50
C GLN A 68 -6.27 -9.81 -8.02
N GLY A 69 -5.20 -9.03 -8.21
CA GLY A 69 -3.89 -9.54 -8.62
C GLY A 69 -3.15 -10.24 -7.47
N LYS A 70 -1.91 -10.67 -7.74
CA LYS A 70 -0.99 -11.10 -6.68
C LYS A 70 -0.90 -10.00 -5.63
N LYS A 71 -1.08 -10.34 -4.36
CA LYS A 71 -1.19 -9.36 -3.30
C LYS A 71 -0.41 -9.77 -2.07
N ASP A 72 0.17 -8.78 -1.43
CA ASP A 72 0.98 -8.91 -0.23
C ASP A 72 0.62 -7.78 0.75
N LEU A 73 0.71 -8.09 2.04
CA LEU A 73 0.40 -7.16 3.12
C LEU A 73 1.50 -7.19 4.19
N LEU A 74 1.94 -6.02 4.64
CA LEU A 74 2.85 -5.84 5.77
C LEU A 74 2.24 -4.82 6.74
N ILE A 75 1.77 -5.30 7.89
CA ILE A 75 1.36 -4.45 9.01
C ILE A 75 2.44 -4.51 10.09
N LEU A 76 2.91 -3.34 10.50
CA LEU A 76 4.01 -3.16 11.44
C LEU A 76 3.49 -2.52 12.74
N SER A 77 4.17 -2.73 13.86
CA SER A 77 3.81 -2.04 15.09
C SER A 77 4.13 -0.54 15.04
N GLY A 78 3.60 0.22 15.99
CA GLY A 78 3.83 1.66 16.11
C GLY A 78 2.93 2.53 15.23
N SER A 79 3.32 3.80 15.08
CA SER A 79 2.47 4.86 14.51
C SER A 79 3.13 5.62 13.35
N ALA A 80 4.24 5.12 12.81
CA ALA A 80 4.96 5.79 11.73
C ALA A 80 4.08 5.87 10.46
N HIS A 81 3.99 7.08 9.90
CA HIS A 81 3.15 7.38 8.75
C HIS A 81 3.97 7.55 7.47
N GLY A 82 3.55 6.88 6.39
CA GLY A 82 4.10 7.09 5.05
C GLY A 82 5.61 6.85 5.01
N THR A 83 6.37 7.80 4.46
CA THR A 83 7.83 7.68 4.34
C THR A 83 8.57 7.75 5.69
N ARG A 84 7.91 8.12 6.79
CA ARG A 84 8.53 8.05 8.13
C ARG A 84 8.81 6.62 8.58
N LEU A 85 8.19 5.62 7.94
CA LEU A 85 8.54 4.22 8.10
C LEU A 85 10.05 3.95 7.88
N PHE A 86 10.66 4.65 6.92
CA PHE A 86 12.11 4.54 6.62
C PHE A 86 13.01 5.24 7.65
N GLN A 87 12.42 5.95 8.61
CA GLN A 87 13.12 6.57 9.74
C GLN A 87 12.74 5.88 11.07
N SER A 88 11.91 4.84 11.01
CA SER A 88 11.46 4.08 12.16
C SER A 88 12.34 2.85 12.41
N PRO A 89 12.19 2.15 13.55
CA PRO A 89 12.83 0.86 13.78
C PRO A 89 12.48 -0.24 12.75
N HIS A 90 11.46 -0.01 11.90
CA HIS A 90 11.05 -0.96 10.86
C HIS A 90 11.72 -0.72 9.50
N LYS A 91 12.66 0.24 9.38
CA LYS A 91 13.29 0.61 8.11
C LYS A 91 13.77 -0.61 7.32
N GLU A 92 14.60 -1.45 7.94
CA GLU A 92 15.21 -2.60 7.27
C GLU A 92 14.14 -3.62 6.82
N GLN A 93 13.08 -3.78 7.62
CA GLN A 93 11.97 -4.68 7.29
C GLN A 93 11.16 -4.17 6.09
N VAL A 94 10.89 -2.86 6.04
CA VAL A 94 10.17 -2.22 4.93
C VAL A 94 10.99 -2.29 3.64
N GLU A 95 12.26 -1.91 3.69
CA GLU A 95 13.16 -1.96 2.53
C GLU A 95 13.30 -3.39 1.99
N LYS A 96 13.50 -4.37 2.88
CA LYS A 96 13.56 -5.78 2.50
C LYS A 96 12.28 -6.25 1.81
N LYS A 97 11.11 -5.96 2.39
CA LYS A 97 9.83 -6.39 1.81
C LYS A 97 9.58 -5.76 0.43
N ILE A 98 9.94 -4.49 0.24
CA ILE A 98 9.85 -3.83 -1.07
C ILE A 98 10.79 -4.49 -2.08
N LEU A 99 12.05 -4.75 -1.72
CA LEU A 99 13.01 -5.41 -2.62
C LEU A 99 12.59 -6.84 -2.98
N GLU A 100 12.05 -7.60 -2.02
CA GLU A 100 11.49 -8.94 -2.27
C GLU A 100 10.28 -8.88 -3.21
N PHE A 101 9.40 -7.90 -3.02
CA PHE A 101 8.30 -7.65 -3.93
C PHE A 101 8.80 -7.37 -5.35
N LEU A 102 9.77 -6.48 -5.52
CA LEU A 102 10.31 -6.11 -6.83
C LEU A 102 11.03 -7.27 -7.56
N LYS A 103 11.64 -8.20 -6.82
CA LYS A 103 12.30 -9.38 -7.42
C LYS A 103 11.32 -10.45 -7.90
N ASN A 104 10.11 -10.47 -7.35
CA ASN A 104 9.11 -11.51 -7.57
C ASN A 104 7.93 -11.02 -8.44
N GLN A 105 8.19 -10.06 -9.34
CA GLN A 105 7.23 -9.55 -10.33
C GLN A 105 7.15 -10.51 -11.52
#